data_AF-A0A1N6U4G9-F1
#
_entry.id   AF-A0A1N6U4G9-F1
#
_cell.length_a   1.000
_cell.length_b   1.000
_cell.length_c   1.000
_cell.angle_alpha   90.00
_cell.angle_beta   90.00
_cell.angle_gamma   90.00
#
_symmetry.space_group_name_H-M   'P 1'
#
loop_
_entity.id
_entity.type
_entity.pdbx_description
1 polymer ?
#
loop_
_entity_poly.entity_id
_entity_poly.type
_entity_poly.pdbx_seq_one_letter_code
_entity_poly.pdbx_strand_id
1 'polypeptide(L)'
;MRLRSLLTTLAAICLLLLIGGPESLAQQPPQQRNLFQLFWQLPTQPPRPQVQPRQRAAPAVKRRTAPVVVRDDPVIPKVDVAHHIVVLGDSLANLLAEGLDDALNDRPDVEVVARTRADSGLVRSDFHDWPKAVAELLASDQKIGIAVMMIGLNDRQALRDGETALEPLSPRWLELYRERVDGIARAFADKRIPLIWVGVPPVQNARLSTDLVTLNELYRERVEKAGGTYVDLWGAFVDAENRYTASGPDVSGQTTRLRLGDGVHFTRAGARKAAHFVDLVIRRMIEAAPQASVVALPTAPDTGAPTAPELKPGGVERLIDQMVAGLPVLGLADALRARPLAGPIQPLTGMMPTGEQPLLASTSEARGTGEAALRLERVFGQGLVPEPVPGRLDDVRWRR
;
A
#
# COMPACT_ATOMS: atom_id res chain seq x y z
N MET A 1 58.57 -24.96 1.52
CA MET A 1 57.87 -23.93 2.35
C MET A 1 56.38 -24.21 2.55
N ARG A 2 55.93 -25.46 2.77
CA ARG A 2 54.48 -25.77 2.93
C ARG A 2 54.10 -26.56 4.19
N LEU A 3 55.07 -26.95 5.03
CA LEU A 3 54.79 -27.69 6.28
C LEU A 3 54.63 -26.77 7.50
N ARG A 4 55.32 -25.62 7.51
CA ARG A 4 55.28 -24.65 8.63
C ARG A 4 53.98 -23.85 8.67
N SER A 5 53.36 -23.61 7.52
CA SER A 5 52.08 -22.86 7.41
C SER A 5 50.87 -23.67 7.87
N LEU A 6 50.93 -25.01 7.75
CA LEU A 6 49.84 -25.90 8.13
C LEU A 6 49.80 -26.15 9.65
N LEU A 7 50.96 -26.12 10.30
CA LEU A 7 51.07 -26.17 11.76
C LEU A 7 50.59 -24.88 12.45
N THR A 8 50.80 -23.72 11.81
CA THR A 8 50.33 -22.44 12.35
C THR A 8 48.81 -22.26 12.23
N THR A 9 48.18 -22.80 11.19
CA THR A 9 46.71 -22.74 11.04
C THR A 9 46.00 -23.71 11.99
N LEU A 10 46.57 -24.90 12.23
CA LEU A 10 46.01 -25.86 13.19
C LEU A 10 46.07 -25.32 14.64
N ALA A 11 47.17 -24.64 15.00
CA ALA A 11 47.32 -24.02 16.32
C ALA A 11 46.33 -22.87 16.57
N ALA A 12 46.01 -22.08 15.53
CA ALA A 12 45.03 -20.99 15.62
C ALA A 12 43.58 -21.50 15.77
N ILE A 13 43.24 -22.63 15.13
CA ILE A 13 41.92 -23.27 15.24
C ILE A 13 41.75 -23.92 16.63
N CYS A 14 42.80 -24.52 17.19
CA CYS A 14 42.77 -25.03 18.58
C CYS A 14 42.65 -23.90 19.62
N LEU A 15 43.20 -22.71 19.35
CA LEU A 15 43.10 -21.56 20.27
C LEU A 15 41.71 -20.89 20.23
N LEU A 16 41.00 -20.95 19.10
CA LEU A 16 39.63 -20.43 18.95
C LEU A 16 38.55 -21.36 19.49
N LEU A 17 38.83 -22.67 19.64
CA LEU A 17 37.94 -23.64 20.31
C LEU A 17 38.08 -23.65 21.84
N LEU A 18 39.05 -22.93 22.40
CA LEU A 18 39.32 -22.83 23.85
C LEU A 18 38.65 -21.64 24.55
N ILE A 19 37.95 -20.76 23.81
CA ILE A 19 37.25 -19.60 24.36
C ILE A 19 35.76 -19.70 23.99
N GLY A 20 35.08 -20.65 24.63
CA GLY A 20 33.62 -20.77 24.58
C GLY A 20 32.96 -19.62 25.35
N GLY A 21 32.14 -18.83 24.66
CA GLY A 21 31.20 -17.87 25.26
C GLY A 21 29.99 -18.58 25.88
N PRO A 22 29.25 -17.93 26.79
CA PRO A 22 28.37 -18.61 27.74
C PRO A 22 27.05 -19.07 27.12
N GLU A 23 26.81 -20.38 27.14
CA GLU A 23 25.45 -20.92 27.10
C GLU A 23 24.83 -20.82 28.49
N SER A 24 23.68 -20.14 28.58
CA SER A 24 22.85 -20.10 29.78
C SER A 24 22.04 -21.38 29.87
N LEU A 25 22.59 -22.40 30.54
CA LEU A 25 21.85 -23.57 30.99
C LEU A 25 21.44 -23.38 32.45
N ALA A 26 20.14 -23.55 32.70
CA ALA A 26 19.51 -23.42 34.00
C ALA A 26 20.17 -24.34 35.04
N GLN A 27 20.57 -23.74 36.17
CA GLN A 27 21.29 -24.36 37.25
C GLN A 27 20.32 -25.09 38.19
N GLN A 28 20.36 -26.43 38.21
CA GLN A 28 19.83 -27.21 39.34
C GLN A 28 20.86 -27.18 40.49
N PRO A 29 20.45 -26.97 41.75
CA PRO A 29 21.40 -26.92 42.87
C PRO A 29 22.01 -28.31 43.14
N PRO A 30 23.33 -28.39 43.42
CA PRO A 30 24.03 -29.66 43.58
C PRO A 30 23.76 -30.29 44.95
N GLN A 31 23.39 -31.56 44.93
CA GLN A 31 23.29 -32.42 46.11
C GLN A 31 24.71 -32.82 46.54
N GLN A 32 25.27 -32.12 47.54
CA GLN A 32 26.56 -32.44 48.15
C GLN A 32 26.52 -33.85 48.75
N ARG A 33 27.22 -34.80 48.12
CA ARG A 33 27.54 -36.11 48.69
C ARG A 33 28.79 -35.96 49.56
N ASN A 34 28.63 -36.09 50.87
CA ASN A 34 29.73 -36.01 51.83
C ASN A 34 30.62 -37.26 51.72
N LEU A 35 31.95 -37.05 51.62
CA LEU A 35 33.00 -38.09 51.61
C LEU A 35 32.90 -39.07 52.79
N PHE A 36 32.28 -38.65 53.90
CA PHE A 36 32.00 -39.48 55.06
C PHE A 36 31.08 -40.69 54.77
N GLN A 37 30.18 -40.58 53.78
CA GLN A 37 29.28 -41.68 53.36
C GLN A 37 29.91 -42.65 52.36
N LEU A 38 31.09 -42.34 51.80
CA LEU A 38 31.80 -43.26 50.89
C LEU A 38 32.65 -44.28 51.66
N PHE A 39 33.01 -43.98 52.92
CA PHE A 39 33.97 -44.77 53.71
C PHE A 39 33.32 -45.74 54.71
N TRP A 40 32.03 -45.57 55.02
CA TRP A 40 31.26 -46.50 55.86
C TRP A 40 30.03 -46.99 55.11
N GLN A 41 29.99 -48.30 54.80
CA GLN A 41 28.86 -48.97 54.14
C GLN A 41 27.67 -49.10 55.09
N LEU A 42 26.95 -48.00 55.34
CA LEU A 42 25.65 -48.07 56.01
C LEU A 42 24.54 -48.34 54.98
N PRO A 43 23.62 -49.29 55.24
CA PRO A 43 22.49 -49.56 54.35
C PRO A 43 21.56 -48.34 54.26
N THR A 44 21.21 -47.95 53.04
CA THR A 44 20.24 -46.89 52.75
C THR A 44 18.83 -47.32 53.17
N GLN A 45 18.23 -46.61 54.14
CA GLN A 45 16.82 -46.81 54.50
C GLN A 45 15.89 -46.26 53.40
N PRO A 46 14.81 -46.96 53.04
CA PRO A 46 13.80 -46.42 52.12
C PRO A 46 13.03 -45.25 52.77
N PRO A 47 12.61 -44.24 51.99
CA PRO A 47 11.92 -43.07 52.52
C PRO A 47 10.54 -43.45 53.09
N ARG A 48 10.32 -43.12 54.36
CA ARG A 48 9.00 -43.21 55.01
C ARG A 48 8.10 -42.06 54.55
N PRO A 49 6.80 -42.29 54.30
CA PRO A 49 5.86 -41.21 53.99
C PRO A 49 5.72 -40.27 55.19
N GLN A 50 5.96 -38.97 54.95
CA GLN A 50 5.75 -37.93 55.95
C GLN A 50 4.25 -37.66 56.13
N VAL A 51 3.74 -37.95 57.32
CA VAL A 51 2.39 -37.59 57.77
C VAL A 51 2.38 -36.08 58.04
N GLN A 52 1.59 -35.32 57.28
CA GLN A 52 1.38 -33.89 57.51
C GLN A 52 0.61 -33.65 58.83
N PRO A 53 0.98 -32.65 59.64
CA PRO A 53 0.26 -32.29 60.85
C PRO A 53 -1.17 -31.84 60.53
N ARG A 54 -2.14 -32.45 61.22
CA ARG A 54 -3.57 -32.12 61.12
C ARG A 54 -3.79 -30.68 61.58
N GLN A 55 -3.97 -29.75 60.62
CA GLN A 55 -4.39 -28.37 60.92
C GLN A 55 -5.81 -28.39 61.50
N ARG A 56 -5.96 -27.71 62.63
CA ARG A 56 -7.22 -27.49 63.35
C ARG A 56 -8.14 -26.64 62.48
N ALA A 57 -9.32 -27.16 62.14
CA ALA A 57 -10.32 -26.42 61.37
C ALA A 57 -10.78 -25.16 62.13
N ALA A 58 -10.59 -23.99 61.54
CA ALA A 58 -11.25 -22.76 61.96
C ALA A 58 -12.73 -22.81 61.54
N PRO A 59 -13.66 -22.17 62.28
CA PRO A 59 -15.08 -22.17 61.94
C PRO A 59 -15.32 -21.47 60.59
N ALA A 60 -16.12 -22.12 59.74
CA ALA A 60 -16.49 -21.61 58.43
C ALA A 60 -17.33 -20.33 58.56
N VAL A 61 -16.73 -19.18 58.28
CA VAL A 61 -17.47 -17.96 57.96
C VAL A 61 -18.11 -18.18 56.60
N LYS A 62 -19.45 -18.25 56.54
CA LYS A 62 -20.20 -18.25 55.27
C LYS A 62 -19.82 -17.00 54.49
N ARG A 63 -18.97 -17.18 53.48
CA ARG A 63 -18.61 -16.15 52.51
C ARG A 63 -19.90 -15.77 51.78
N ARG A 64 -20.40 -14.56 52.02
CA ARG A 64 -21.43 -13.96 51.15
C ARG A 64 -20.84 -13.95 49.75
N THR A 65 -21.50 -14.66 48.83
CA THR A 65 -21.17 -14.64 47.41
C THR A 65 -21.21 -13.19 46.95
N ALA A 66 -20.08 -12.67 46.49
CA ALA A 66 -20.05 -11.42 45.77
C ALA A 66 -21.01 -11.56 44.58
N PRO A 67 -21.82 -10.53 44.26
CA PRO A 67 -22.65 -10.58 43.07
C PRO A 67 -21.71 -10.77 41.86
N VAL A 68 -21.97 -11.82 41.08
CA VAL A 68 -21.35 -11.99 39.78
C VAL A 68 -21.86 -10.84 38.92
N VAL A 69 -21.03 -9.81 38.76
CA VAL A 69 -21.25 -8.83 37.70
C VAL A 69 -20.98 -9.58 36.41
N VAL A 70 -22.06 -10.02 35.77
CA VAL A 70 -22.04 -10.43 34.37
C VAL A 70 -21.52 -9.20 33.62
N ARG A 71 -20.25 -9.24 33.21
CA ARG A 71 -19.79 -8.34 32.17
C ARG A 71 -20.52 -8.83 30.93
N ASP A 72 -21.48 -8.04 30.47
CA ASP A 72 -21.93 -8.14 29.09
C ASP A 72 -20.68 -7.91 28.25
N ASP A 73 -20.08 -8.99 27.77
CA ASP A 73 -19.05 -8.88 26.74
C ASP A 73 -19.71 -8.08 25.61
N PRO A 74 -19.11 -6.94 25.19
CA PRO A 74 -19.69 -6.16 24.12
C PRO A 74 -19.81 -7.10 22.92
N VAL A 75 -21.04 -7.40 22.53
CA VAL A 75 -21.33 -8.08 21.27
C VAL A 75 -20.85 -7.12 20.20
N ILE A 76 -19.60 -7.27 19.77
CA ILE A 76 -19.09 -6.59 18.60
C ILE A 76 -20.04 -7.00 17.49
N PRO A 77 -20.82 -6.08 16.91
CA PRO A 77 -21.70 -6.44 15.81
C PRO A 77 -20.81 -7.08 14.76
N LYS A 78 -21.11 -8.33 14.39
CA LYS A 78 -20.49 -8.96 13.21
C LYS A 78 -20.89 -8.08 12.04
N VAL A 79 -19.97 -7.21 11.63
CA VAL A 79 -20.13 -6.44 10.40
C VAL A 79 -20.07 -7.45 9.27
N ASP A 80 -21.13 -7.52 8.47
CA ASP A 80 -21.12 -8.35 7.28
C ASP A 80 -20.10 -7.77 6.30
N VAL A 81 -19.12 -8.59 5.93
CA VAL A 81 -18.11 -8.21 4.94
C VAL A 81 -18.78 -8.06 3.59
N ALA A 82 -18.82 -6.83 3.08
CA ALA A 82 -19.41 -6.48 1.80
C ALA A 82 -18.39 -6.55 0.65
N HIS A 83 -17.12 -6.26 0.93
CA HIS A 83 -16.06 -6.17 -0.07
C HIS A 83 -14.91 -7.13 0.24
N HIS A 84 -14.65 -8.06 -0.67
CA HIS A 84 -13.55 -9.01 -0.54
C HIS A 84 -12.42 -8.67 -1.51
N ILE A 85 -11.24 -8.41 -0.99
CA ILE A 85 -10.04 -8.08 -1.76
C ILE A 85 -9.11 -9.29 -1.71
N VAL A 86 -8.79 -9.87 -2.86
CA VAL A 86 -7.82 -10.98 -2.91
C VAL A 86 -6.48 -10.47 -3.43
N VAL A 87 -5.42 -10.68 -2.66
CA VAL A 87 -4.04 -10.29 -3.03
C VAL A 87 -3.27 -11.52 -3.50
N LEU A 88 -2.70 -11.42 -4.69
CA LEU A 88 -2.01 -12.49 -5.42
C LEU A 88 -0.57 -12.10 -5.72
N GLY A 89 0.33 -13.07 -5.68
CA GLY A 89 1.70 -12.91 -6.14
C GLY A 89 2.77 -13.45 -5.20
N ASP A 90 3.95 -12.86 -5.28
CA ASP A 90 5.18 -13.33 -4.62
C ASP A 90 5.32 -12.83 -3.16
N SER A 91 6.54 -12.85 -2.63
CA SER A 91 6.83 -12.41 -1.27
C SER A 91 6.50 -10.94 -1.03
N LEU A 92 6.63 -10.06 -2.04
CA LEU A 92 6.24 -8.65 -1.91
C LEU A 92 4.73 -8.49 -1.91
N ALA A 93 4.00 -9.31 -2.67
CA ALA A 93 2.54 -9.33 -2.60
C ALA A 93 2.04 -9.69 -1.19
N ASN A 94 2.73 -10.61 -0.51
CA ASN A 94 2.37 -10.96 0.85
C ASN A 94 2.50 -9.77 1.80
N LEU A 95 3.63 -9.06 1.71
CA LEU A 95 3.85 -7.85 2.51
C LEU A 95 2.90 -6.72 2.12
N LEU A 96 2.56 -6.60 0.83
CA LEU A 96 1.53 -5.66 0.38
C LEU A 96 0.15 -5.99 0.98
N ALA A 97 -0.21 -7.27 1.06
CA ALA A 97 -1.45 -7.71 1.69
C ALA A 97 -1.51 -7.33 3.17
N GLU A 98 -0.42 -7.55 3.93
CA GLU A 98 -0.30 -7.09 5.33
C GLU A 98 -0.44 -5.56 5.43
N GLY A 99 0.18 -4.82 4.53
CA GLY A 99 0.05 -3.37 4.47
C GLY A 99 -1.36 -2.90 4.13
N LEU A 100 -2.09 -3.65 3.30
CA LEU A 100 -3.49 -3.38 2.93
C LEU A 100 -4.46 -3.71 4.06
N ASP A 101 -4.22 -4.79 4.80
CA ASP A 101 -4.98 -5.14 6.00
C ASP A 101 -4.85 -4.02 7.06
N ASP A 102 -3.62 -3.56 7.32
CA ASP A 102 -3.36 -2.37 8.13
C ASP A 102 -4.00 -1.09 7.55
N ALA A 103 -4.19 -1.04 6.23
CA ALA A 103 -4.75 0.11 5.51
C ALA A 103 -6.24 0.27 5.63
N LEU A 104 -6.92 -0.86 5.68
CA LEU A 104 -8.37 -0.96 5.60
C LEU A 104 -8.96 -1.37 6.95
N ASN A 105 -8.16 -1.36 8.02
CA ASN A 105 -8.63 -1.68 9.37
C ASN A 105 -9.69 -0.70 9.90
N ASP A 106 -9.83 0.49 9.30
CA ASP A 106 -10.93 1.43 9.55
C ASP A 106 -12.24 1.06 8.82
N ARG A 107 -12.20 0.05 7.94
CA ARG A 107 -13.31 -0.44 7.10
C ARG A 107 -13.68 -1.87 7.47
N PRO A 108 -14.52 -2.09 8.51
CA PRO A 108 -14.89 -3.44 8.95
C PRO A 108 -15.76 -4.21 7.92
N ASP A 109 -16.24 -3.54 6.87
CA ASP A 109 -16.97 -4.11 5.74
C ASP A 109 -16.03 -4.64 4.63
N VAL A 110 -14.71 -4.55 4.82
CA VAL A 110 -13.68 -5.05 3.89
C VAL A 110 -12.91 -6.20 4.50
N GLU A 111 -12.66 -7.23 3.71
CA GLU A 111 -11.75 -8.32 4.04
C GLU A 111 -10.63 -8.42 3.01
N VAL A 112 -9.38 -8.45 3.49
CA VAL A 112 -8.20 -8.68 2.66
C VAL A 112 -7.76 -10.13 2.81
N VAL A 113 -7.72 -10.87 1.70
CA VAL A 113 -7.35 -12.29 1.67
C VAL A 113 -6.07 -12.46 0.86
N ALA A 114 -4.99 -12.85 1.53
CA ALA A 114 -3.74 -13.20 0.85
C ALA A 114 -3.82 -14.60 0.22
N ARG A 115 -3.44 -14.69 -1.06
CA ARG A 115 -3.26 -15.92 -1.84
C ARG A 115 -1.90 -15.82 -2.53
N THR A 116 -0.85 -15.86 -1.73
CA THR A 116 0.52 -15.58 -2.15
C THR A 116 1.39 -16.83 -2.09
N ARG A 117 2.45 -16.84 -2.91
CA ARG A 117 3.49 -17.89 -2.94
C ARG A 117 4.85 -17.22 -3.06
N ALA A 118 5.59 -17.17 -1.95
CA ALA A 118 6.78 -16.33 -1.78
C ALA A 118 7.83 -16.45 -2.90
N ASP A 119 8.24 -17.67 -3.24
CA ASP A 119 9.31 -17.93 -4.21
C ASP A 119 8.79 -18.12 -5.65
N SER A 120 7.54 -17.75 -5.90
CA SER A 120 6.90 -17.93 -7.21
C SER A 120 7.13 -16.76 -8.15
N GLY A 121 6.92 -17.03 -9.43
CA GLY A 121 6.95 -16.07 -10.53
C GLY A 121 6.06 -16.59 -11.66
N LEU A 122 5.80 -15.78 -12.67
CA LEU A 122 5.10 -16.20 -13.87
C LEU A 122 5.94 -17.11 -14.78
N VAL A 123 7.26 -17.25 -14.62
CA VAL A 123 8.11 -18.10 -15.49
C VAL A 123 8.01 -19.60 -15.15
N ARG A 124 8.16 -19.96 -13.88
CA ARG A 124 8.27 -21.36 -13.41
C ARG A 124 6.89 -21.96 -13.10
N SER A 125 6.13 -22.30 -14.13
CA SER A 125 4.81 -22.94 -13.97
C SER A 125 4.87 -24.33 -13.32
N ASP A 126 6.03 -24.99 -13.39
CA ASP A 126 6.31 -26.24 -12.69
C ASP A 126 6.45 -26.07 -11.16
N PHE A 127 6.84 -24.87 -10.70
CA PHE A 127 6.84 -24.53 -9.28
C PHE A 127 5.48 -24.02 -8.82
N HIS A 128 4.93 -23.02 -9.52
CA HIS A 128 3.59 -22.51 -9.27
C HIS A 128 2.99 -21.91 -10.54
N ASP A 129 1.93 -22.54 -11.03
CA ASP A 129 1.21 -22.08 -12.22
C ASP A 129 0.16 -21.03 -11.84
N TRP A 130 0.53 -19.75 -11.91
CA TRP A 130 -0.37 -18.63 -11.61
C TRP A 130 -1.62 -18.58 -12.50
N PRO A 131 -1.54 -18.72 -13.83
CA PRO A 131 -2.74 -18.81 -14.68
C PRO A 131 -3.72 -19.89 -14.22
N LYS A 132 -3.22 -21.09 -13.90
CA LYS A 132 -4.05 -22.18 -13.36
C LYS A 132 -4.61 -21.84 -11.99
N ALA A 133 -3.79 -21.33 -11.07
CA ALA A 133 -4.22 -20.96 -9.73
C ALA A 133 -5.30 -19.87 -9.74
N VAL A 134 -5.20 -18.89 -10.65
CA VAL A 134 -6.23 -17.87 -10.87
C VAL A 134 -7.53 -18.50 -11.40
N ALA A 135 -7.44 -19.40 -12.38
CA ALA A 135 -8.62 -20.09 -12.89
C ALA A 135 -9.33 -20.92 -11.81
N GLU A 136 -8.58 -21.65 -10.98
CA GLU A 136 -9.12 -22.42 -9.85
C GLU A 136 -9.73 -21.52 -8.77
N LEU A 137 -9.06 -20.40 -8.45
CA LEU A 137 -9.57 -19.41 -7.51
C LEU A 137 -10.90 -18.82 -7.98
N LEU A 138 -11.00 -18.44 -9.26
CA LEU A 138 -12.21 -17.89 -9.87
C LEU A 138 -13.34 -18.90 -10.05
N ALA A 139 -13.03 -20.20 -9.98
CA ALA A 139 -14.00 -21.29 -10.00
C ALA A 139 -14.41 -21.76 -8.59
N SER A 140 -13.70 -21.32 -7.54
CA SER A 140 -13.98 -21.66 -6.15
C SER A 140 -15.11 -20.82 -5.56
N ASP A 141 -15.58 -21.19 -4.38
CA ASP A 141 -16.58 -20.42 -3.61
C ASP A 141 -15.99 -19.17 -2.92
N GLN A 142 -14.71 -18.86 -3.15
CA GLN A 142 -14.09 -17.64 -2.62
C GLN A 142 -14.80 -16.41 -3.19
N LYS A 143 -15.29 -15.54 -2.31
CA LYS A 143 -15.81 -14.23 -2.71
C LYS A 143 -14.66 -13.33 -3.10
N ILE A 144 -14.77 -12.68 -4.26
CA ILE A 144 -13.76 -11.77 -4.82
C ILE A 144 -14.49 -10.56 -5.41
N GLY A 145 -14.35 -9.42 -4.74
CA GLY A 145 -14.83 -8.12 -5.22
C GLY A 145 -13.76 -7.37 -6.01
N ILE A 146 -12.50 -7.43 -5.56
CA ILE A 146 -11.35 -6.80 -6.22
C ILE A 146 -10.16 -7.77 -6.13
N ALA A 147 -9.43 -7.93 -7.23
CA ALA A 147 -8.17 -8.67 -7.25
C ALA A 147 -6.99 -7.69 -7.29
N VAL A 148 -5.98 -7.93 -6.46
CA VAL A 148 -4.72 -7.18 -6.45
C VAL A 148 -3.59 -8.15 -6.78
N MET A 149 -2.76 -7.85 -7.76
CA MET A 149 -1.62 -8.70 -8.14
C MET A 149 -0.31 -7.93 -8.09
N MET A 150 0.69 -8.49 -7.42
CA MET A 150 2.06 -7.97 -7.41
C MET A 150 3.05 -9.10 -7.61
N ILE A 151 3.77 -9.12 -8.73
CA ILE A 151 4.68 -10.21 -9.04
C ILE A 151 5.83 -9.76 -9.93
N GLY A 152 6.99 -10.39 -9.78
CA GLY A 152 8.07 -10.28 -10.75
C GLY A 152 9.47 -10.44 -10.17
N LEU A 153 9.62 -10.51 -8.84
CA LEU A 153 10.95 -10.63 -8.22
C LEU A 153 11.71 -11.88 -8.70
N ASN A 154 10.97 -12.97 -8.94
CA ASN A 154 11.53 -14.27 -9.28
C ASN A 154 11.49 -14.56 -10.78
N ASP A 155 11.08 -13.61 -11.62
CA ASP A 155 10.83 -13.86 -13.04
C ASP A 155 12.03 -13.64 -13.95
N ARG A 156 13.17 -13.24 -13.40
CA ARG A 156 14.44 -13.16 -14.14
C ARG A 156 15.06 -14.56 -14.35
N GLN A 157 14.30 -15.47 -14.93
CA GLN A 157 14.68 -16.85 -15.20
C GLN A 157 14.47 -17.20 -16.67
N ALA A 158 15.25 -18.15 -17.19
CA ALA A 158 15.09 -18.62 -18.55
C ALA A 158 13.72 -19.28 -18.72
N LEU A 159 13.01 -18.95 -19.80
CA LEU A 159 11.70 -19.48 -20.13
C LEU A 159 11.87 -20.52 -21.23
N ARG A 160 11.19 -21.67 -21.11
CA ARG A 160 11.29 -22.74 -22.12
C ARG A 160 10.26 -22.56 -23.22
N ASP A 161 10.72 -22.67 -24.46
CA ASP A 161 9.90 -22.81 -25.68
C ASP A 161 10.27 -24.14 -26.34
N GLY A 162 9.50 -25.19 -26.01
CA GLY A 162 9.89 -26.58 -26.26
C GLY A 162 11.21 -26.94 -25.60
N GLU A 163 12.17 -27.40 -26.40
CA GLU A 163 13.52 -27.74 -25.94
C GLU A 163 14.45 -26.52 -25.77
N THR A 164 14.02 -25.34 -26.25
CA THR A 164 14.87 -24.13 -26.24
C THR A 164 14.69 -23.36 -24.94
N ALA A 165 15.79 -23.08 -24.25
CA ALA A 165 15.81 -22.14 -23.13
C ALA A 165 16.04 -20.72 -23.68
N LEU A 166 15.08 -19.83 -23.46
CA LEU A 166 15.14 -18.43 -23.87
C LEU A 166 15.78 -17.59 -22.77
N GLU A 167 16.76 -16.77 -23.15
CA GLU A 167 17.37 -15.80 -22.24
C GLU A 167 16.30 -14.83 -21.69
N PRO A 168 16.33 -14.50 -20.38
CA PRO A 168 15.41 -13.53 -19.80
C PRO A 168 15.35 -12.23 -20.59
N LEU A 169 14.14 -11.71 -20.79
CA LEU A 169 13.86 -10.46 -21.51
C LEU A 169 14.27 -10.46 -23.00
N SER A 170 14.70 -11.58 -23.58
CA SER A 170 14.83 -11.68 -25.04
C SER A 170 13.47 -11.46 -25.73
N PRO A 171 13.41 -11.03 -27.00
CA PRO A 171 12.15 -10.73 -27.68
C PRO A 171 11.12 -11.86 -27.59
N ARG A 172 11.55 -13.10 -27.85
CA ARG A 172 10.70 -14.28 -27.75
C ARG A 172 10.29 -14.60 -26.31
N TRP A 173 11.17 -14.39 -25.34
CA TRP A 173 10.84 -14.53 -23.92
C TRP A 173 9.74 -13.55 -23.53
N LEU A 174 9.84 -12.30 -23.96
CA LEU A 174 8.85 -11.26 -23.67
C LEU A 174 7.49 -11.57 -24.31
N GLU A 175 7.46 -12.14 -25.52
CA GLU A 175 6.23 -12.60 -26.15
C GLU A 175 5.50 -13.64 -25.30
N LEU A 176 6.19 -14.72 -24.92
CA LEU A 176 5.60 -15.78 -24.10
C LEU A 176 5.22 -15.27 -22.71
N TYR A 177 6.01 -14.36 -22.14
CA TYR A 177 5.69 -13.75 -20.86
C TYR A 177 4.44 -12.86 -20.95
N ARG A 178 4.27 -12.12 -22.05
CA ARG A 178 3.05 -11.32 -22.32
C ARG A 178 1.81 -12.20 -22.39
N GLU A 179 1.90 -13.36 -23.03
CA GLU A 179 0.77 -14.31 -23.09
C GLU A 179 0.33 -14.77 -21.71
N ARG A 180 1.27 -14.98 -20.77
CA ARG A 180 0.95 -15.36 -19.39
C ARG A 180 0.25 -14.24 -18.62
N VAL A 181 0.73 -13.00 -18.77
CA VAL A 181 0.10 -11.82 -18.17
C VAL A 181 -1.30 -11.58 -18.76
N ASP A 182 -1.43 -11.67 -20.09
CA ASP A 182 -2.71 -11.56 -20.80
C ASP A 182 -3.72 -12.61 -20.33
N GLY A 183 -3.29 -13.85 -20.14
CA GLY A 183 -4.15 -14.93 -19.66
C GLY A 183 -4.75 -14.63 -18.28
N ILE A 184 -3.92 -14.12 -17.35
CA ILE A 184 -4.37 -13.72 -16.02
C ILE A 184 -5.32 -12.53 -16.09
N ALA A 185 -4.94 -11.48 -16.82
CA ALA A 185 -5.75 -10.28 -16.94
C ALA A 185 -7.13 -10.56 -17.56
N ARG A 186 -7.17 -11.38 -18.62
CA ARG A 186 -8.42 -11.81 -19.27
C ARG A 186 -9.29 -12.64 -18.33
N ALA A 187 -8.72 -13.54 -17.53
CA ALA A 187 -9.51 -14.36 -16.60
C ALA A 187 -10.32 -13.51 -15.61
N PHE A 188 -9.75 -12.41 -15.10
CA PHE A 188 -10.48 -11.45 -14.25
C PHE A 188 -11.48 -10.61 -15.03
N ALA A 189 -11.09 -10.12 -16.22
CA ALA A 189 -11.96 -9.33 -17.08
C ALA A 189 -13.23 -10.10 -17.50
N ASP A 190 -13.10 -11.39 -17.85
CA ASP A 190 -14.20 -12.26 -18.24
C ASP A 190 -15.22 -12.46 -17.10
N LYS A 191 -14.75 -12.45 -15.85
CA LYS A 191 -15.58 -12.50 -14.65
C LYS A 191 -16.07 -11.13 -14.18
N ARG A 192 -15.68 -10.05 -14.87
CA ARG A 192 -15.94 -8.64 -14.51
C ARG A 192 -15.45 -8.30 -13.10
N ILE A 193 -14.37 -8.93 -12.66
CA ILE A 193 -13.72 -8.60 -11.39
C ILE A 193 -12.62 -7.57 -11.69
N PRO A 194 -12.66 -6.38 -11.06
CA PRO A 194 -11.59 -5.40 -11.19
C PRO A 194 -10.23 -5.99 -10.77
N LEU A 195 -9.26 -5.93 -11.69
CA LEU A 195 -7.88 -6.30 -11.42
C LEU A 195 -7.03 -5.04 -11.24
N ILE A 196 -6.36 -4.93 -10.10
CA ILE A 196 -5.32 -3.96 -9.82
C ILE A 196 -3.97 -4.66 -9.91
N TRP A 197 -3.14 -4.28 -10.87
CA TRP A 197 -1.77 -4.79 -10.97
C TRP A 197 -0.80 -3.77 -10.42
N VAL A 198 0.02 -4.19 -9.46
CA VAL A 198 0.95 -3.33 -8.74
C VAL A 198 2.36 -3.58 -9.27
N GLY A 199 2.99 -2.52 -9.76
CA GLY A 199 4.36 -2.55 -10.21
C GLY A 199 5.33 -2.89 -9.08
N VAL A 200 6.36 -3.68 -9.39
CA VAL A 200 7.39 -4.03 -8.41
C VAL A 200 8.34 -2.82 -8.26
N PRO A 201 8.47 -2.23 -7.05
CA PRO A 201 9.36 -1.10 -6.85
C PRO A 201 10.83 -1.52 -6.89
N PRO A 202 11.76 -0.57 -7.15
CA PRO A 202 13.18 -0.88 -7.30
C PRO A 202 13.77 -1.53 -6.05
N VAL A 203 14.72 -2.44 -6.27
CA VAL A 203 15.48 -3.15 -5.24
C VAL A 203 16.94 -2.73 -5.25
N GLN A 204 17.69 -3.09 -4.21
CA GLN A 204 19.10 -2.71 -4.06
C GLN A 204 19.98 -3.21 -5.22
N ASN A 205 19.65 -4.37 -5.80
CA ASN A 205 20.34 -4.86 -6.98
C ASN A 205 19.94 -4.05 -8.23
N ALA A 206 20.85 -3.21 -8.72
CA ALA A 206 20.61 -2.35 -9.88
C ALA A 206 20.22 -3.12 -11.15
N ARG A 207 20.86 -4.27 -11.40
CA ARG A 207 20.58 -5.09 -12.60
C ARG A 207 19.17 -5.70 -12.55
N LEU A 208 18.72 -6.11 -11.36
CA LEU A 208 17.34 -6.58 -11.18
C LEU A 208 16.36 -5.41 -11.32
N SER A 209 16.66 -4.26 -10.73
CA SER A 209 15.83 -3.06 -10.90
C SER A 209 15.66 -2.64 -12.37
N THR A 210 16.72 -2.68 -13.18
CA THR A 210 16.63 -2.43 -14.63
C THR A 210 15.67 -3.40 -15.32
N ASP A 211 15.77 -4.69 -15.02
CA ASP A 211 14.89 -5.70 -15.61
C ASP A 211 13.43 -5.51 -15.17
N LEU A 212 13.21 -5.13 -13.91
CA LEU A 212 11.89 -4.82 -13.37
C LEU A 212 11.23 -3.63 -14.08
N VAL A 213 11.99 -2.64 -14.58
CA VAL A 213 11.43 -1.56 -15.41
C VAL A 213 10.77 -2.14 -16.66
N THR A 214 11.45 -3.07 -17.34
CA THR A 214 10.90 -3.72 -18.54
C THR A 214 9.65 -4.55 -18.22
N LEU A 215 9.67 -5.30 -17.12
CA LEU A 215 8.51 -6.11 -16.70
C LEU A 215 7.33 -5.23 -16.28
N ASN A 216 7.58 -4.16 -15.53
CA ASN A 216 6.55 -3.22 -15.07
C ASN A 216 5.84 -2.53 -16.24
N GLU A 217 6.58 -2.11 -17.26
CA GLU A 217 5.98 -1.51 -18.46
C GLU A 217 5.10 -2.52 -19.22
N LEU A 218 5.57 -3.77 -19.32
CA LEU A 218 4.79 -4.86 -19.90
C LEU A 218 3.50 -5.10 -19.10
N TYR A 219 3.56 -5.13 -17.77
CA TYR A 219 2.37 -5.30 -16.93
C TYR A 219 1.38 -4.17 -17.15
N ARG A 220 1.84 -2.91 -17.13
CA ARG A 220 1.00 -1.73 -17.38
C ARG A 220 0.26 -1.88 -18.71
N GLU A 221 0.99 -2.12 -19.81
CA GLU A 221 0.41 -2.23 -21.14
C GLU A 221 -0.66 -3.31 -21.22
N ARG A 222 -0.37 -4.52 -20.70
CA ARG A 222 -1.26 -5.68 -20.82
C ARG A 222 -2.50 -5.58 -19.93
N VAL A 223 -2.32 -5.11 -18.70
CA VAL A 223 -3.41 -5.00 -17.71
C VAL A 223 -4.37 -3.89 -18.11
N GLU A 224 -3.86 -2.71 -18.50
CA GLU A 224 -4.72 -1.60 -18.94
C GLU A 224 -5.48 -1.95 -20.22
N LYS A 225 -4.84 -2.67 -21.16
CA LYS A 225 -5.51 -3.18 -22.37
C LYS A 225 -6.67 -4.13 -22.06
N ALA A 226 -6.60 -4.88 -20.96
CA ALA A 226 -7.67 -5.76 -20.49
C ALA A 226 -8.73 -5.03 -19.65
N GLY A 227 -8.61 -3.71 -19.43
CA GLY A 227 -9.51 -2.91 -18.59
C GLY A 227 -9.18 -2.97 -17.10
N GLY A 228 -8.04 -3.55 -16.72
CA GLY A 228 -7.52 -3.48 -15.35
C GLY A 228 -6.86 -2.14 -15.04
N THR A 229 -6.53 -1.92 -13.77
CA THR A 229 -5.83 -0.72 -13.30
C THR A 229 -4.40 -1.05 -12.93
N TYR A 230 -3.43 -0.26 -13.41
CA TYR A 230 -2.04 -0.40 -13.01
C TYR A 230 -1.68 0.63 -11.92
N VAL A 231 -1.00 0.19 -10.86
CA VAL A 231 -0.49 1.05 -9.79
C VAL A 231 1.03 1.06 -9.83
N ASP A 232 1.59 2.23 -10.09
CA ASP A 232 3.04 2.43 -10.13
C ASP A 232 3.57 2.76 -8.72
N LEU A 233 4.42 1.88 -8.19
CA LEU A 233 5.11 2.11 -6.92
C LEU A 233 6.52 2.68 -7.10
N TRP A 234 7.04 2.81 -8.31
CA TRP A 234 8.46 3.13 -8.53
C TRP A 234 8.87 4.42 -7.84
N GLY A 235 8.14 5.51 -8.11
CA GLY A 235 8.40 6.84 -7.54
C GLY A 235 8.34 6.89 -6.01
N ALA A 236 7.64 5.94 -5.36
CA ALA A 236 7.51 5.88 -3.91
C ALA A 236 8.74 5.29 -3.20
N PHE A 237 9.63 4.62 -3.93
CA PHE A 237 10.76 3.87 -3.37
C PHE A 237 12.12 4.28 -3.96
N VAL A 238 12.18 5.49 -4.53
CA VAL A 238 13.41 6.10 -5.04
C VAL A 238 13.76 7.38 -4.29
N ASP A 239 15.03 7.77 -4.37
CA ASP A 239 15.51 9.09 -3.95
C ASP A 239 15.19 10.16 -5.02
N ALA A 240 15.61 11.41 -4.76
CA ALA A 240 15.43 12.53 -5.67
C ALA A 240 16.13 12.35 -7.03
N GLU A 241 17.15 11.48 -7.08
CA GLU A 241 17.89 11.14 -8.30
C GLU A 241 17.33 9.88 -9.00
N ASN A 242 16.14 9.40 -8.61
CA ASN A 242 15.49 8.20 -9.13
C ASN A 242 16.29 6.90 -8.90
N ARG A 243 17.10 6.86 -7.84
CA ARG A 243 17.86 5.66 -7.44
C ARG A 243 17.17 4.95 -6.29
N TYR A 244 17.42 3.65 -6.19
CA TYR A 244 16.98 2.86 -5.05
C TYR A 244 17.37 3.50 -3.72
N THR A 245 16.41 3.58 -2.80
CA THR A 245 16.66 3.91 -1.40
C THR A 245 15.99 2.92 -0.45
N ALA A 246 16.68 2.55 0.63
CA ALA A 246 16.12 1.70 1.67
C ALA A 246 15.23 2.49 2.66
N SER A 247 15.29 3.82 2.63
CA SER A 247 14.58 4.73 3.53
C SER A 247 13.92 5.87 2.75
N GLY A 248 12.80 6.37 3.26
CA GLY A 248 12.07 7.47 2.64
C GLY A 248 10.88 7.88 3.49
N PRO A 249 10.08 8.86 3.03
CA PRO A 249 8.89 9.28 3.75
C PRO A 249 7.89 8.12 3.83
N ASP A 250 7.35 7.85 5.00
CA ASP A 250 6.19 6.98 5.17
C ASP A 250 4.88 7.71 4.81
N VAL A 251 3.74 7.09 5.11
CA VAL A 251 2.40 7.67 4.86
C VAL A 251 2.15 8.98 5.62
N SER A 252 2.88 9.24 6.71
CA SER A 252 2.80 10.49 7.49
C SER A 252 3.81 11.54 7.03
N GLY A 253 4.65 11.21 6.03
CA GLY A 253 5.74 12.07 5.55
C GLY A 253 7.02 11.96 6.38
N GLN A 254 7.04 11.14 7.45
CA GLN A 254 8.23 10.96 8.28
C GLN A 254 9.23 10.05 7.59
N THR A 255 10.51 10.44 7.59
CA THR A 255 11.56 9.60 6.98
C THR A 255 11.83 8.39 7.87
N THR A 256 11.56 7.20 7.34
CA THR A 256 11.77 5.93 8.03
C THR A 256 12.37 4.89 7.08
N ARG A 257 12.76 3.75 7.63
CA ARG A 257 13.24 2.61 6.85
C ARG A 257 12.07 1.90 6.19
N LEU A 258 12.09 1.80 4.86
CA LEU A 258 11.04 1.19 4.05
C LEU A 258 11.41 -0.22 3.56
N ARG A 259 12.71 -0.56 3.48
CA ARG A 259 13.20 -1.87 3.05
C ARG A 259 13.94 -2.60 4.18
N LEU A 260 13.87 -3.93 4.21
CA LEU A 260 14.64 -4.78 5.12
C LEU A 260 16.14 -4.77 4.80
N GLY A 261 16.93 -5.52 5.57
CA GLY A 261 18.38 -5.63 5.40
C GLY A 261 18.83 -6.25 4.08
N ASP A 262 17.94 -7.01 3.43
CA ASP A 262 18.19 -7.68 2.15
C ASP A 262 18.07 -6.75 0.93
N GLY A 263 17.60 -5.51 1.13
CA GLY A 263 17.42 -4.54 0.06
C GLY A 263 16.27 -4.85 -0.90
N VAL A 264 15.45 -5.85 -0.59
CA VAL A 264 14.33 -6.34 -1.42
C VAL A 264 13.01 -6.23 -0.68
N HIS A 265 12.88 -6.79 0.52
CA HIS A 265 11.57 -6.87 1.19
C HIS A 265 11.19 -5.57 1.90
N PHE A 266 9.90 -5.37 2.12
CA PHE A 266 9.40 -4.20 2.85
C PHE A 266 9.53 -4.38 4.37
N THR A 267 9.79 -3.27 5.07
CA THR A 267 9.42 -3.17 6.49
C THR A 267 7.90 -3.01 6.61
N ARG A 268 7.33 -3.10 7.82
CA ARG A 268 5.91 -2.77 8.06
C ARG A 268 5.54 -1.37 7.55
N ALA A 269 6.41 -0.37 7.76
CA ALA A 269 6.21 0.98 7.24
C ALA A 269 6.27 1.04 5.71
N GLY A 270 7.19 0.30 5.08
CA GLY A 270 7.28 0.19 3.62
C GLY A 270 6.05 -0.48 3.00
N ALA A 271 5.57 -1.57 3.61
CA ALA A 271 4.36 -2.28 3.21
C ALA A 271 3.14 -1.36 3.31
N ARG A 272 3.01 -0.62 4.42
CA ARG A 272 1.94 0.36 4.62
C ARG A 272 1.98 1.49 3.60
N LYS A 273 3.17 1.95 3.23
CA LYS A 273 3.37 2.94 2.17
C LYS A 273 2.95 2.40 0.80
N ALA A 274 3.39 1.19 0.42
CA ALA A 274 2.98 0.55 -0.83
C ALA A 274 1.46 0.38 -0.89
N ALA A 275 0.88 -0.13 0.20
CA ALA A 275 -0.55 -0.31 0.35
C ALA A 275 -1.34 1.00 0.26
N HIS A 276 -0.80 2.12 0.72
CA HIS A 276 -1.48 3.42 0.63
C HIS A 276 -1.86 3.80 -0.82
N PHE A 277 -0.96 3.57 -1.79
CA PHE A 277 -1.28 3.85 -3.20
C PHE A 277 -2.37 2.95 -3.75
N VAL A 278 -2.39 1.69 -3.33
CA VAL A 278 -3.39 0.70 -3.75
C VAL A 278 -4.74 0.95 -3.06
N ASP A 279 -4.72 1.29 -1.77
CA ASP A 279 -5.86 1.64 -0.93
C ASP A 279 -6.66 2.81 -1.54
N LEU A 280 -5.98 3.86 -2.02
CA LEU A 280 -6.63 4.99 -2.71
C LEU A 280 -7.45 4.53 -3.93
N VAL A 281 -6.93 3.57 -4.70
CA VAL A 281 -7.63 3.01 -5.86
C VAL A 281 -8.81 2.15 -5.42
N ILE A 282 -8.61 1.29 -4.42
CA ILE A 282 -9.64 0.41 -3.87
C ILE A 282 -10.81 1.21 -3.32
N ARG A 283 -10.55 2.23 -2.49
CA ARG A 283 -11.59 3.11 -1.92
C ARG A 283 -12.40 3.78 -3.02
N ARG A 284 -11.72 4.33 -4.03
CA ARG A 284 -12.38 4.93 -5.19
C ARG A 284 -13.27 3.92 -5.93
N MET A 285 -12.82 2.67 -6.11
CA MET A 285 -13.63 1.62 -6.76
C MET A 285 -14.85 1.25 -5.93
N ILE A 286 -14.72 1.17 -4.61
CA ILE A 286 -15.82 0.85 -3.69
C ILE A 286 -16.85 1.98 -3.67
N GLU A 287 -16.41 3.24 -3.62
CA GLU A 287 -17.29 4.41 -3.63
C GLU A 287 -17.99 4.61 -4.97
N ALA A 288 -17.32 4.29 -6.09
CA ALA A 288 -17.88 4.39 -7.43
C ALA A 288 -18.82 3.22 -7.79
N ALA A 289 -18.76 2.11 -7.06
CA ALA A 289 -19.69 1.00 -7.26
C ALA A 289 -21.11 1.48 -6.89
N PRO A 290 -22.10 1.37 -7.79
CA PRO A 290 -23.48 1.67 -7.42
C PRO A 290 -23.84 0.76 -6.25
N GLN A 291 -24.16 1.37 -5.11
CA GLN A 291 -24.51 0.69 -3.86
C GLN A 291 -25.77 -0.15 -4.09
N ALA A 292 -25.60 -1.37 -4.58
CA ALA A 292 -26.66 -2.31 -4.84
C ALA A 292 -27.03 -3.03 -3.54
N SER A 293 -27.51 -2.28 -2.54
CA SER A 293 -28.19 -2.86 -1.38
C SER A 293 -28.97 -1.83 -0.56
N VAL A 294 -30.29 -1.96 -0.66
CA VAL A 294 -31.30 -1.72 0.39
C VAL A 294 -31.52 -0.27 0.83
N VAL A 295 -32.28 0.48 0.03
CA VAL A 295 -33.26 1.42 0.60
C VAL A 295 -34.55 0.65 0.82
N ALA A 296 -34.69 0.00 1.97
CA ALA A 296 -36.01 -0.38 2.48
C ALA A 296 -36.67 0.91 2.98
N LEU A 297 -37.46 1.57 2.13
CA LEU A 297 -38.33 2.65 2.55
C LEU A 297 -39.41 2.06 3.48
N PRO A 298 -39.54 2.49 4.75
CA PRO A 298 -40.69 2.14 5.54
C PRO A 298 -41.92 2.83 4.94
N THR A 299 -42.82 2.05 4.34
CA THR A 299 -44.15 2.53 3.97
C THR A 299 -45.02 2.51 5.23
N ALA A 300 -45.23 3.68 5.83
CA ALA A 300 -46.34 3.90 6.74
C ALA A 300 -47.56 4.37 5.92
N PRO A 301 -48.77 3.85 6.18
CA PRO A 301 -49.96 4.21 5.42
C PRO A 301 -50.55 5.54 5.89
N ASP A 302 -51.14 6.25 4.93
CA ASP A 302 -52.12 7.33 5.07
C ASP A 302 -51.80 8.50 6.01
N THR A 303 -51.38 9.62 5.42
CA THR A 303 -52.02 10.93 5.65
C THR A 303 -51.53 11.99 4.64
N GLY A 304 -52.46 12.50 3.82
CA GLY A 304 -52.45 13.86 3.25
C GLY A 304 -51.24 14.30 2.41
N ALA A 305 -51.27 14.04 1.11
CA ALA A 305 -50.33 14.61 0.15
C ALA A 305 -50.51 16.14 -0.01
N PRO A 306 -49.43 16.96 0.07
CA PRO A 306 -49.36 18.20 -0.70
C PRO A 306 -48.98 17.84 -2.14
N THR A 307 -49.80 18.25 -3.11
CA THR A 307 -49.49 18.13 -4.54
C THR A 307 -48.27 18.99 -4.90
N ALA A 308 -47.09 18.37 -4.94
CA ALA A 308 -45.89 18.96 -5.50
C ALA A 308 -46.03 19.02 -7.03
N PRO A 309 -45.87 20.20 -7.67
CA PRO A 309 -46.01 20.35 -9.13
C PRO A 309 -44.90 19.70 -9.96
N GLU A 310 -43.90 19.07 -9.34
CA GLU A 310 -42.76 18.41 -9.98
C GLU A 310 -43.09 17.03 -10.60
N LEU A 311 -44.23 16.44 -10.24
CA LEU A 311 -44.65 15.12 -10.75
C LEU A 311 -45.58 15.17 -11.97
N LYS A 312 -45.68 16.32 -12.64
CA LYS A 312 -46.43 16.45 -13.91
C LYS A 312 -45.48 16.36 -15.10
N PRO A 313 -45.85 15.66 -16.19
CA PRO A 313 -45.06 15.67 -17.43
C PRO A 313 -44.93 17.12 -17.92
N GLY A 314 -43.71 17.59 -18.14
CA GLY A 314 -43.42 19.00 -18.45
C GLY A 314 -42.99 19.87 -17.25
N GLY A 315 -42.98 19.33 -16.02
CA GLY A 315 -42.65 20.08 -14.80
C GLY A 315 -41.17 20.45 -14.69
N VAL A 316 -40.30 19.55 -15.15
CA VAL A 316 -38.84 19.75 -15.18
C VAL A 316 -38.47 20.78 -16.24
N GLU A 317 -39.13 20.74 -17.40
CA GLU A 317 -38.91 21.67 -18.51
C GLU A 317 -39.24 23.12 -18.12
N ARG A 318 -40.32 23.36 -17.37
CA ARG A 318 -40.68 24.71 -16.88
C ARG A 318 -39.73 25.25 -15.82
N LEU A 319 -39.17 24.37 -14.99
CA LEU A 319 -38.14 24.72 -14.00
C LEU A 319 -36.84 25.12 -14.69
N ILE A 320 -36.47 24.41 -15.76
CA ILE A 320 -35.31 24.77 -16.61
C ILE A 320 -35.53 26.12 -17.29
N ASP A 321 -36.70 26.36 -17.90
CA ASP A 321 -37.00 27.63 -18.58
C ASP A 321 -37.00 28.83 -17.62
N GLN A 322 -37.50 28.68 -16.39
CA GLN A 322 -37.44 29.73 -15.37
C GLN A 322 -36.02 30.00 -14.87
N MET A 323 -35.17 28.97 -14.77
CA MET A 323 -33.76 29.16 -14.40
C MET A 323 -32.94 29.83 -15.53
N VAL A 324 -33.30 29.58 -16.79
CA VAL A 324 -32.61 30.18 -17.95
C VAL A 324 -33.03 31.64 -18.17
N ALA A 325 -34.28 32.02 -17.87
CA ALA A 325 -34.77 33.39 -18.02
C ALA A 325 -34.21 34.39 -17.00
N GLY A 326 -33.65 33.92 -15.88
CA GLY A 326 -33.17 34.75 -14.76
C GLY A 326 -31.68 35.06 -14.74
N LEU A 327 -30.88 34.52 -15.67
CA LEU A 327 -29.43 34.71 -15.66
C LEU A 327 -29.04 35.93 -16.51
N PRO A 328 -28.36 36.95 -15.96
CA PRO A 328 -27.73 37.97 -16.78
C PRO A 328 -26.66 37.29 -17.66
N VAL A 329 -26.69 37.58 -18.96
CA VAL A 329 -25.66 37.13 -19.90
C VAL A 329 -24.34 37.79 -19.51
N LEU A 330 -23.58 37.12 -18.65
CA LEU A 330 -22.18 37.41 -18.43
C LEU A 330 -21.47 37.01 -19.72
N GLY A 331 -21.16 38.00 -20.56
CA GLY A 331 -20.22 37.81 -21.66
C GLY A 331 -18.95 37.17 -21.10
N LEU A 332 -18.60 35.99 -21.64
CA LEU A 332 -17.35 35.31 -21.30
C LEU A 332 -16.22 36.32 -21.50
N ALA A 333 -15.44 36.55 -20.44
CA ALA A 333 -14.22 37.32 -20.54
C ALA A 333 -13.36 36.75 -21.70
N ASP A 334 -12.67 37.63 -22.43
CA ASP A 334 -11.75 37.29 -23.55
C ASP A 334 -10.69 36.21 -23.23
N ALA A 335 -10.60 35.77 -21.97
CA ALA A 335 -9.72 34.73 -21.46
C ALA A 335 -10.03 33.29 -21.95
N LEU A 336 -11.15 33.05 -22.65
CA LEU A 336 -11.52 31.72 -23.19
C LEU A 336 -11.34 31.58 -24.71
N ARG A 337 -10.61 32.49 -25.37
CA ARG A 337 -10.14 32.20 -26.73
C ARG A 337 -9.19 31.00 -26.68
N ALA A 338 -9.49 29.99 -27.50
CA ALA A 338 -8.69 28.78 -27.62
C ALA A 338 -7.21 29.13 -27.83
N ARG A 339 -6.35 28.67 -26.91
CA ARG A 339 -4.91 28.82 -27.06
C ARG A 339 -4.46 28.09 -28.33
N PRO A 340 -3.64 28.70 -29.19
CA PRO A 340 -3.12 28.03 -30.37
C PRO A 340 -2.34 26.77 -29.98
N LEU A 341 -2.45 25.73 -30.81
CA LEU A 341 -1.87 24.39 -30.56
C LEU A 341 -0.33 24.41 -30.39
N ALA A 342 0.34 25.49 -30.83
CA ALA A 342 1.74 25.76 -30.57
C ALA A 342 1.99 27.27 -30.44
N GLY A 343 2.93 27.64 -29.57
CA GLY A 343 3.39 29.03 -29.43
C GLY A 343 4.24 29.48 -30.63
N PRO A 344 4.42 30.80 -30.83
CA PRO A 344 5.23 31.32 -31.93
C PRO A 344 6.69 30.89 -31.80
N ILE A 345 7.29 30.45 -32.92
CA ILE A 345 8.69 30.00 -32.98
C ILE A 345 9.59 31.24 -32.89
N GLN A 346 10.37 31.32 -31.82
CA GLN A 346 11.35 32.39 -31.58
C GLN A 346 12.69 32.02 -32.26
N PRO A 347 13.19 32.79 -33.24
CA PRO A 347 14.54 32.58 -33.74
C PRO A 347 15.57 33.02 -32.69
N LEU A 348 16.52 32.15 -32.35
CA LEU A 348 17.63 32.45 -31.42
C LEU A 348 18.62 33.49 -31.98
N THR A 349 18.54 33.78 -33.28
CA THR A 349 19.41 34.73 -33.98
C THR A 349 18.63 35.46 -35.06
N GLY A 350 17.83 36.47 -34.68
CA GLY A 350 17.12 37.32 -35.63
C GLY A 350 16.25 38.39 -34.97
N MET A 351 16.25 39.59 -35.56
CA MET A 351 15.49 40.75 -35.11
C MET A 351 13.97 40.45 -35.06
N MET A 352 13.30 40.83 -33.97
CA MET A 352 11.86 40.63 -33.76
C MET A 352 11.03 41.32 -34.85
N PRO A 353 10.00 40.66 -35.44
CA PRO A 353 9.03 41.35 -36.27
C PRO A 353 8.05 42.15 -35.41
N THR A 354 7.81 43.41 -35.79
CA THR A 354 6.80 44.28 -35.20
C THR A 354 5.41 43.86 -35.66
N GLY A 355 4.83 42.86 -34.99
CA GLY A 355 3.41 42.51 -35.11
C GLY A 355 2.56 43.26 -34.07
N GLU A 356 1.28 43.46 -34.36
CA GLU A 356 0.29 44.25 -33.59
C GLU A 356 -0.07 43.71 -32.19
N GLN A 357 0.75 42.84 -31.61
CA GLN A 357 0.68 42.50 -30.19
C GLN A 357 2.01 42.85 -29.52
N PRO A 358 2.04 43.79 -28.55
CA PRO A 358 3.25 44.06 -27.80
C PRO A 358 3.60 42.82 -26.97
N LEU A 359 4.53 42.03 -27.47
CA LEU A 359 5.20 41.01 -26.66
C LEU A 359 6.08 41.78 -25.66
N LEU A 360 5.82 41.56 -24.38
CA LEU A 360 6.55 42.17 -23.26
C LEU A 360 8.02 41.81 -23.39
N ALA A 361 8.85 42.79 -23.78
CA ALA A 361 10.24 42.57 -24.14
C ALA A 361 11.17 42.58 -22.91
N SER A 362 10.62 42.85 -21.72
CA SER A 362 11.37 42.89 -20.47
C SER A 362 10.54 42.50 -19.24
N THR A 363 11.22 42.01 -18.20
CA THR A 363 10.62 41.74 -16.88
C THR A 363 10.05 43.01 -16.22
N SER A 364 10.50 44.19 -16.66
CA SER A 364 9.99 45.49 -16.20
C SER A 364 8.63 45.79 -16.81
N GLU A 365 8.42 45.48 -18.10
CA GLU A 365 7.11 45.64 -18.75
C GLU A 365 6.08 44.62 -18.23
N ALA A 366 6.51 43.39 -17.89
CA ALA A 366 5.63 42.35 -17.37
C ALA A 366 5.05 42.65 -15.97
N ARG A 367 5.67 43.56 -15.20
CA ARG A 367 5.16 43.99 -13.90
C ARG A 367 4.04 45.03 -14.00
N GLY A 368 3.74 45.52 -15.21
CA GLY A 368 2.75 46.56 -15.48
C GLY A 368 3.21 47.94 -14.99
N THR A 369 2.45 48.99 -15.34
CA THR A 369 2.62 50.34 -14.78
C THR A 369 1.43 50.69 -13.89
N GLY A 370 1.69 51.42 -12.80
CA GLY A 370 0.66 51.86 -11.86
C GLY A 370 0.66 51.13 -10.51
N GLU A 371 -0.43 51.27 -9.76
CA GLU A 371 -0.51 50.89 -8.34
C GLU A 371 -0.32 49.38 -8.10
N ALA A 372 -0.70 48.54 -9.07
CA ALA A 372 -0.51 47.09 -9.02
C ALA A 372 0.97 46.69 -9.10
N ALA A 373 1.76 47.38 -9.93
CA ALA A 373 3.20 47.16 -10.06
C ALA A 373 3.95 47.51 -8.77
N LEU A 374 3.53 48.61 -8.13
CA LEU A 374 4.08 49.05 -6.84
C LEU A 374 3.74 48.06 -5.71
N ARG A 375 2.56 47.43 -5.74
CA ARG A 375 2.22 46.36 -4.79
C ARG A 375 3.06 45.10 -5.02
N LEU A 376 3.30 44.71 -6.27
CA LEU A 376 4.15 43.56 -6.59
C LEU A 376 5.61 43.79 -6.18
N GLU A 377 6.17 44.98 -6.41
CA GLU A 377 7.53 45.32 -5.98
C GLU A 377 7.65 45.35 -4.45
N ARG A 378 6.62 45.81 -3.75
CA ARG A 378 6.57 45.78 -2.29
C ARG A 378 6.60 44.34 -1.74
N VAL A 379 5.87 43.43 -2.36
CA VAL A 379 5.78 42.03 -1.92
C VAL A 379 7.01 41.22 -2.31
N PHE A 380 7.40 41.27 -3.59
CA PHE A 380 8.45 40.41 -4.13
C PHE A 380 9.84 41.04 -4.11
N GLY A 381 9.93 42.37 -4.15
CA GLY A 381 11.19 43.11 -4.06
C GLY A 381 11.58 43.44 -2.62
N GLN A 382 10.63 43.91 -1.81
CA GLN A 382 10.89 44.38 -0.45
C GLN A 382 10.46 43.38 0.66
N GLY A 383 9.79 42.27 0.30
CA GLY A 383 9.34 41.27 1.26
C GLY A 383 8.25 41.73 2.22
N LEU A 384 7.56 42.84 1.90
CA LEU A 384 6.51 43.42 2.73
C LEU A 384 5.15 42.83 2.36
N VAL A 385 4.45 42.27 3.34
CA VAL A 385 3.13 41.65 3.18
C VAL A 385 2.11 42.70 2.68
N PRO A 386 1.24 42.37 1.70
CA PRO A 386 0.26 43.32 1.20
C PRO A 386 -0.81 43.60 2.26
N GLU A 387 -1.34 44.82 2.27
CA GLU A 387 -2.46 45.20 3.14
C GLU A 387 -3.68 44.31 2.86
N PRO A 388 -4.34 43.80 3.92
CA PRO A 388 -5.47 42.91 3.77
C PRO A 388 -6.66 43.62 3.12
N VAL A 389 -7.30 42.94 2.17
CA VAL A 389 -8.44 43.47 1.42
C VAL A 389 -9.74 43.09 2.15
N PRO A 390 -10.65 44.05 2.44
CA PRO A 390 -11.88 43.75 3.15
C PRO A 390 -12.69 42.61 2.53
N GLY A 391 -13.01 41.59 3.32
CA GLY A 391 -13.79 40.42 2.89
C GLY A 391 -13.01 39.29 2.22
N ARG A 392 -11.68 39.39 2.09
CA ARG A 392 -10.79 38.29 1.68
C ARG A 392 -10.31 37.52 2.91
N LEU A 393 -9.88 36.26 2.72
CA LEU A 393 -9.48 35.33 3.80
C LEU A 393 -8.36 35.83 4.73
N ASP A 394 -7.62 36.86 4.31
CA ASP A 394 -6.55 37.53 5.03
C ASP A 394 -7.00 38.80 5.80
N ASP A 395 -8.26 39.22 5.69
CA ASP A 395 -8.82 40.30 6.51
C ASP A 395 -9.29 39.78 7.87
N VAL A 396 -8.38 39.88 8.85
CA VAL A 396 -8.59 39.40 10.23
C VAL A 396 -9.38 40.37 11.12
N ARG A 397 -10.01 41.41 10.56
CA ARG A 397 -10.83 42.38 11.32
C ARG A 397 -12.17 41.74 11.71
N TRP A 398 -12.18 41.01 12.81
CA TRP A 398 -13.42 40.58 13.46
C TRP A 398 -14.23 41.79 13.91
N ARG A 399 -15.49 41.90 13.49
CA ARG A 399 -16.45 42.85 14.06
C ARG A 399 -16.72 42.44 15.52
N ARG A 400 -16.47 43.34 16.46
CA ARG A 400 -16.96 43.21 17.85
C ARG A 400 -18.43 43.51 17.92
#